data_AF-A0AAV0EWS8-F1
#
_entry.id   AF-A0AAV0EWS8-F1
#
_cell.length_a   1.000
_cell.length_b   1.000
_cell.length_c   1.000
_cell.angle_alpha   90.00
_cell.angle_beta   90.00
_cell.angle_gamma   90.00
#
_symmetry.space_group_name_H-M   'P 1'
#
loop_
_entity.id
_entity.type
_entity.pdbx_description
1 polymer ?
#
loop_
_entity_poly.entity_id
_entity_poly.type
_entity_poly.pdbx_seq_one_letter_code
_entity_poly.pdbx_strand_id
1 'polypeptide(L)' 'MTAISDALALAQNPISEEDLVIHILRGLGPDYGDIKSAIRIRENPLPMAELRPILLEHEQQINEAAASDSLLPTANT' A
#
# COMPACT_ATOMS: atom_id res chain seq x y z
N MET A 1 19.01 -6.97 0.60
CA MET A 1 17.56 -7.19 0.71
C MET A 1 17.00 -7.41 -0.69
N THR A 2 17.16 -8.60 -1.30
CA THR A 2 16.66 -8.87 -2.67
C THR A 2 16.28 -10.35 -2.89
N ALA A 3 15.79 -11.07 -1.88
CA ALA A 3 15.60 -12.53 -2.00
C ALA A 3 14.47 -12.95 -2.96
N ILE A 4 13.46 -12.10 -3.21
CA ILE A 4 12.28 -12.46 -4.01
C ILE A 4 12.46 -12.04 -5.48
N SER A 5 12.95 -10.83 -5.74
CA SER A 5 13.21 -10.34 -7.10
C SER A 5 14.29 -11.14 -7.81
N ASP A 6 15.40 -11.47 -7.13
CA ASP A 6 16.47 -12.28 -7.71
C ASP A 6 16.01 -13.73 -7.98
N ALA A 7 15.18 -14.30 -7.10
CA ALA A 7 14.63 -15.64 -7.28
C ALA A 7 13.65 -15.73 -8.48
N LEU A 8 12.89 -14.67 -8.74
CA LEU A 8 11.99 -14.56 -9.91
C LEU A 8 12.76 -14.27 -11.21
N ALA A 9 13.81 -13.44 -11.15
CA ALA A 9 14.71 -13.22 -12.28
C ALA A 9 15.44 -14.51 -12.69
N LEU A 10 15.82 -15.35 -11.71
CA LEU A 10 16.41 -16.67 -11.92
C LEU A 10 15.41 -17.66 -12.57
N ALA A 11 14.10 -17.47 -12.34
CA ALA A 11 13.02 -18.28 -12.91
C ALA A 11 12.60 -17.87 -14.34
N GLN A 12 13.40 -17.03 -15.03
CA GLN A 12 13.14 -16.54 -16.40
C GLN A 12 11.86 -15.69 -16.54
N ASN A 13 11.30 -15.18 -15.43
CA ASN A 13 10.11 -14.34 -15.45
C ASN A 13 10.36 -13.06 -14.64
N PRO A 14 11.13 -12.10 -15.16
CA PRO A 14 11.39 -10.84 -14.48
C PRO A 14 10.06 -10.10 -14.32
N ILE A 15 9.48 -10.16 -13.11
CA ILE A 15 8.35 -9.32 -12.75
C ILE A 15 8.89 -7.89 -12.69
N SER A 16 8.36 -7.03 -13.57
CA SER A 16 8.67 -5.62 -13.56
C SER A 16 8.25 -5.03 -12.22
N GLU A 17 8.98 -4.03 -11.75
CA GLU A 17 8.68 -3.36 -10.47
C GLU A 17 7.23 -2.83 -10.47
N GLU A 18 6.73 -2.37 -11.62
CA GLU A 18 5.34 -1.97 -11.86
C GLU A 18 4.33 -3.11 -11.60
N ASP A 19 4.58 -4.31 -12.14
CA ASP A 19 3.73 -5.48 -11.90
C ASP A 19 3.71 -5.88 -10.43
N LEU A 20 4.85 -5.74 -9.74
CA LEU A 20 4.96 -5.99 -8.30
C LEU A 20 4.14 -4.97 -7.50
N VAL A 21 4.18 -3.68 -7.86
CA VAL A 21 3.33 -2.64 -7.27
C VAL A 21 1.85 -2.99 -7.46
N ILE A 22 1.45 -3.31 -8.70
CA ILE A 22 0.06 -3.68 -9.01
C ILE A 22 -0.38 -4.90 -8.20
N HIS A 23 0.48 -5.91 -8.06
CA HIS A 23 0.17 -7.11 -7.28
C HIS A 23 -0.04 -6.79 -5.79
N ILE A 24 0.81 -5.95 -5.21
CA ILE A 24 0.66 -5.49 -3.82
C ILE A 24 -0.66 -4.73 -3.67
N LEU A 25 -0.96 -3.79 -4.57
CA LEU A 25 -2.21 -3.02 -4.53
C LEU A 25 -3.46 -3.90 -4.64
N ARG A 26 -3.41 -5.01 -5.38
CA ARG A 26 -4.51 -5.98 -5.44
C ARG A 26 -4.72 -6.72 -4.12
N GLY A 27 -3.66 -6.91 -3.33
CA GLY A 27 -3.73 -7.52 -2.00
C GLY A 27 -4.23 -6.58 -0.90
N LEU A 28 -4.30 -5.26 -1.16
CA LEU A 28 -4.74 -4.29 -0.16
C LEU A 28 -6.26 -4.24 -0.02
N GLY A 29 -6.71 -4.18 1.24
CA GLY A 29 -8.11 -4.08 1.64
C GLY A 29 -8.84 -2.82 1.10
N PRO A 30 -10.17 -2.73 1.33
CA PRO A 30 -10.96 -1.59 0.88
C PRO A 30 -10.51 -0.26 1.48
N ASP A 31 -9.93 -0.25 2.68
CA ASP A 31 -9.44 0.94 3.41
C ASP A 31 -8.25 1.63 2.71
N TYR A 32 -7.58 0.91 1.80
CA TYR A 32 -6.52 1.47 0.96
C TYR A 32 -7.06 1.98 -0.38
N GLY A 33 -8.38 2.16 -0.52
CA GLY A 33 -9.04 2.65 -1.73
C GLY A 33 -8.48 3.99 -2.22
N ASP A 34 -8.15 4.89 -1.29
CA ASP A 34 -7.59 6.21 -1.60
C ASP A 34 -6.18 6.11 -2.19
N ILE A 35 -5.30 5.33 -1.55
CA ILE A 35 -3.96 5.04 -2.08
C ILE A 35 -4.03 4.35 -3.44
N LYS A 36 -4.90 3.34 -3.59
CA LYS A 36 -5.07 2.62 -4.86
C LYS A 36 -5.50 3.56 -5.98
N SER A 37 -6.37 4.51 -5.67
CA SER A 37 -6.83 5.53 -6.62
C SER A 37 -5.71 6.52 -6.94
N ALA A 38 -5.00 7.04 -5.94
CA ALA A 38 -3.89 7.96 -6.13
C ALA A 38 -2.77 7.36 -7.00
N ILE A 39 -2.43 6.08 -6.79
CA ILE A 39 -1.42 5.39 -7.61
C ILE A 39 -1.95 5.10 -9.02
N ARG A 40 -3.24 4.79 -9.19
CA ARG A 40 -3.85 4.60 -10.52
C ARG A 40 -3.89 5.87 -11.37
N ILE A 41 -4.06 7.03 -10.75
CA ILE A 41 -4.15 8.32 -11.44
C ILE A 41 -2.75 8.87 -11.77
N ARG A 42 -1.71 8.39 -11.07
CA ARG A 42 -0.33 8.81 -11.30
C ARG A 42 0.16 8.25 -12.65
N GLU A 43 0.48 9.14 -13.58
CA GLU A 43 0.97 8.76 -14.92
C GLU A 43 2.38 8.15 -14.91
N ASN A 44 3.15 8.34 -13.82
CA ASN A 44 4.53 7.89 -13.71
C ASN A 44 4.66 6.67 -12.77
N PRO A 45 5.37 5.60 -13.18
CA PRO A 45 5.56 4.41 -12.35
C PRO A 45 6.19 4.80 -11.01
N LEU A 46 5.51 4.42 -9.93
CA LEU A 46 6.00 4.62 -8.56
C LEU A 46 7.01 3.51 -8.24
N PRO A 47 8.28 3.84 -7.94
CA PRO A 47 9.24 2.83 -7.54
C PRO A 47 8.81 2.20 -6.21
N MET A 48 9.12 0.92 -6.02
CA MET A 48 8.83 0.16 -4.82
C MET A 48 9.45 0.80 -3.58
N ALA A 49 10.58 1.49 -3.74
CA ALA A 49 11.24 2.26 -2.70
C ALA A 49 10.36 3.40 -2.15
N GLU A 50 9.52 4.02 -2.99
CA GLU A 50 8.57 5.06 -2.60
C GLU A 50 7.23 4.47 -2.15
N LEU A 51 6.81 3.33 -2.72
CA LEU A 51 5.54 2.69 -2.35
C LEU A 51 5.51 2.29 -0.86
N ARG A 52 6.59 1.70 -0.35
CA ARG A 52 6.66 1.22 1.04
C ARG A 52 6.40 2.31 2.09
N PRO A 53 7.11 3.46 2.10
CA PRO A 53 6.86 4.49 3.10
C PRO A 53 5.45 5.09 2.98
N ILE A 54 4.92 5.26 1.76
CA ILE A 54 3.55 5.75 1.54
C ILE A 54 2.50 4.82 2.15
N LEU A 55 2.66 3.50 1.95
CA LEU A 55 1.77 2.51 2.54
C LEU A 55 1.82 2.52 4.07
N LEU A 56 3.01 2.67 4.65
CA LEU A 56 3.20 2.70 6.11
C LEU A 56 2.56 3.95 6.73
N GLU A 57 2.72 5.10 6.08
CA GLU A 57 2.10 6.36 6.52
C GLU A 57 0.58 6.28 6.48
N HIS A 58 0.01 5.70 5.42
CA HIS A 58 -1.44 5.51 5.32
C HIS A 58 -1.98 4.47 6.30
N GLU A 59 -1.23 3.39 6.57
CA GLU A 59 -1.57 2.44 7.63
C GLU A 59 -1.63 3.14 9.00
N GLN A 60 -0.64 4.01 9.28
CA GLN A 60 -0.64 4.81 10.50
C GLN A 60 -1.86 5.75 10.54
N GLN A 61 -2.19 6.43 9.45
CA GLN A 61 -3.38 7.29 9.36
C GLN A 61 -4.68 6.52 9.57
N ILE A 62 -4.84 5.33 8.97
CA ILE A 62 -6.01 4.47 9.20
C ILE A 62 -6.09 4.09 10.68
N ASN A 63 -4.96 3.71 11.29
CA ASN A 63 -4.93 3.31 12.69
C ASN A 63 -5.25 4.48 13.64
N GLU A 64 -4.73 5.68 13.36
CA GLU A 64 -5.04 6.90 14.12
C GLU A 64 -6.50 7.33 13.94
N ALA A 65 -7.05 7.22 12.73
CA ALA A 65 -8.47 7.48 12.45
C ALA A 65 -9.36 6.48 13.20
N ALA A 66 -9.03 5.19 13.17
CA ALA A 66 -9.75 4.15 13.92
C ALA A 66 -9.68 4.37 15.44
N ALA A 67 -8.52 4.80 15.96
CA ALA A 67 -8.36 5.14 17.37
C ALA A 67 -9.16 6.40 17.75
N SER A 68 -9.26 7.37 16.83
CA SER A 68 -10.03 8.61 17.03
C SER A 68 -11.54 8.36 16.98
N ASP A 69 -12.00 7.46 16.13
CA ASP A 69 -13.41 7.04 16.04
C ASP A 69 -13.85 6.27 17.31
N SER A 70 -12.92 5.51 17.92
CA SER A 70 -13.14 4.87 19.22
C SER A 70 -13.21 5.85 20.40
N LEU A 71 -12.77 7.10 20.24
CA LEU A 71 -12.75 8.14 21.27
C LEU A 71 -13.97 9.08 21.20
N LEU A 72 -15.08 8.64 20.62
CA LEU A 72 -16.38 9.22 20.95
C LEU A 72 -16.92 8.52 22.21
N PRO A 73 -16.62 9.00 23.45
CA PRO A 73 -17.46 8.63 24.56
C PRO A 73 -18.84 9.16 24.21
N THR A 74 -19.75 8.22 23.94
CA THR A 74 -21.19 8.37 24.08
C THR A 74 -21.48 9.37 25.20
N ALA A 75 -21.69 10.64 24.84
CA ALA A 75 -22.23 11.67 25.71
C ALA A 75 -23.73 11.39 25.82
N ASN A 76 -24.09 10.42 26.65
CA ASN A 76 -25.46 9.97 26.79
C ASN A 76 -25.94 10.17 28.24
N THR A 77 -26.64 11.30 28.39
CA THR A 77 -27.79 11.65 29.27
C THR A 77 -27.64 11.59 30.78
#